data_AF-A0AA85K4C8-F1
#
_entry.id   AF-A0AA85K4C8-F1
#
_cell.length_a   1.000
_cell.length_b   1.000
_cell.length_c   1.000
_cell.angle_alpha   90.00
_cell.angle_beta   90.00
_cell.angle_gamma   90.00
#
_symmetry.space_group_name_H-M   'P 1'
#
loop_
_entity.id
_entity.type
_entity.pdbx_description
1 polymer ?
#
loop_
_entity_poly.entity_id
_entity_poly.type
_entity_poly.pdbx_seq_one_letter_code
_entity_poly.pdbx_strand_id
1 'polypeptide(L)'
;MAIISLNATKSSSTGDNIPSYVSSDDATSCYIVILRSANRCCIGHLDTAMRVKSFFKNTEQFFFSNDNVTTAKVHIIGGFPDPQNLYRSILHEILLSLVCNDRTYELGVCCIAENNIKTATQNTYPAIMGVLYDIIPDRLNPACIGWKARGPVPALRLSRLYSPYSGEITNVFDPENCILFVNPFAYVRPSSVSLNMSTEQMRARSTTPDQEPPTFFEGQAAINRLMFFCHNSLTWFKNGPLKFQCTADSSKPWVPLDEASAVASRDSLTNISI
;
A
#
# COMPACT_ATOMS: atom_id res chain seq x y z
N MET A 1 -1.71 -4.44 0.49
CA MET A 1 -1.95 -5.09 -0.81
C MET A 1 -3.39 -4.85 -1.20
N ALA A 2 -3.69 -4.66 -2.48
CA ALA A 2 -5.04 -4.68 -3.00
C ALA A 2 -5.12 -5.67 -4.16
N ILE A 3 -6.09 -6.58 -4.10
CA ILE A 3 -6.37 -7.60 -5.12
C ILE A 3 -7.67 -7.21 -5.84
N ILE A 4 -7.66 -7.17 -7.17
CA ILE A 4 -8.75 -6.67 -8.01
C ILE A 4 -9.13 -7.71 -9.07
N SER A 5 -10.42 -8.00 -9.18
CA SER A 5 -11.02 -8.81 -10.24
C SER A 5 -11.59 -7.89 -11.31
N LEU A 6 -11.26 -8.17 -12.58
CA LEU A 6 -11.77 -7.44 -13.74
C LEU A 6 -12.92 -8.19 -14.43
N ASN A 7 -13.34 -9.34 -13.87
CA ASN A 7 -14.51 -10.09 -14.35
C ASN A 7 -15.84 -9.49 -13.88
N ALA A 8 -15.83 -8.35 -13.16
CA ALA A 8 -17.05 -7.66 -12.74
C ALA A 8 -17.70 -6.91 -13.91
N THR A 9 -18.10 -7.66 -14.95
CA THR A 9 -19.12 -7.26 -15.90
C THR A 9 -20.11 -8.41 -16.06
N LYS A 10 -21.17 -8.40 -15.23
CA LYS A 10 -22.57 -8.63 -15.62
C LYS A 10 -23.47 -8.80 -14.39
N SER A 11 -24.49 -7.94 -14.33
CA SER A 11 -25.73 -8.04 -13.52
C SER A 11 -25.81 -7.34 -12.16
N SER A 12 -25.40 -6.08 -12.05
CA SER A 12 -26.11 -5.20 -11.11
C SER A 12 -26.38 -3.84 -11.73
N SER A 13 -27.55 -3.29 -11.45
CA SER A 13 -28.07 -2.00 -11.91
C SER A 13 -27.35 -0.79 -11.29
N THR A 14 -26.11 -0.97 -10.86
CA THR A 14 -25.22 0.05 -10.30
C THR A 14 -23.92 -0.02 -11.11
N GLY A 15 -23.51 1.06 -11.76
CA GLY A 15 -22.43 1.11 -12.74
C GLY A 15 -21.09 0.52 -12.29
N ASP A 16 -20.14 0.43 -13.23
CA ASP A 16 -18.82 -0.17 -13.05
C ASP A 16 -18.08 0.36 -11.81
N ASN A 17 -18.18 -0.35 -10.69
CA ASN A 17 -17.56 0.02 -9.40
C ASN A 17 -16.09 -0.42 -9.30
N ILE A 18 -15.52 -0.98 -10.38
CA ILE A 18 -14.10 -1.35 -10.43
C ILE A 18 -13.28 -0.05 -10.43
N PRO A 19 -12.30 0.11 -9.52
CA PRO A 19 -11.41 1.25 -9.55
C PRO A 19 -10.68 1.35 -10.90
N SER A 20 -10.66 2.53 -11.51
CA SER A 20 -9.87 2.76 -12.73
C SER A 20 -8.37 2.69 -12.47
N TYR A 21 -7.96 3.07 -11.25
CA TYR A 21 -6.55 3.18 -10.87
C TYR A 21 -6.25 2.45 -9.56
N VAL A 22 -5.03 1.94 -9.48
CA VAL A 22 -4.37 1.66 -8.21
C VAL A 22 -3.05 2.39 -8.13
N SER A 23 -2.63 2.72 -6.91
CA SER A 23 -1.43 3.51 -6.72
C SER A 23 -0.77 3.19 -5.39
N SER A 24 0.55 3.41 -5.36
CA SER A 24 1.36 3.39 -4.15
C SER A 24 2.50 4.39 -4.33
N ASP A 25 3.02 4.91 -3.23
CA ASP A 25 4.06 5.94 -3.21
C ASP A 25 4.94 5.81 -1.95
N ASP A 26 5.94 6.67 -1.84
CA ASP A 26 6.99 6.68 -0.80
C ASP A 26 7.89 5.44 -0.81
N ALA A 27 8.08 4.81 -1.97
CA ALA A 27 8.98 3.68 -2.11
C ALA A 27 10.45 4.12 -2.16
N THR A 28 11.07 4.30 -1.00
CA THR A 28 12.51 4.57 -0.87
C THR A 28 13.33 3.29 -1.04
N SER A 29 13.58 2.56 0.04
CA SER A 29 14.29 1.26 0.06
C SER A 29 13.38 0.07 -0.31
N CYS A 30 12.08 0.30 -0.29
CA CYS A 30 11.01 -0.66 -0.55
C CYS A 30 10.61 -0.71 -2.04
N TYR A 31 9.79 -1.71 -2.39
CA TYR A 31 9.35 -1.98 -3.76
C TYR A 31 7.84 -1.96 -3.91
N ILE A 32 7.36 -1.36 -4.99
CA ILE A 32 5.99 -1.49 -5.45
C ILE A 32 5.97 -2.58 -6.52
N VAL A 33 5.22 -3.65 -6.26
CA VAL A 33 5.03 -4.78 -7.17
C VAL A 33 3.60 -4.81 -7.65
N ILE A 34 3.42 -4.91 -8.96
CA ILE A 34 2.10 -5.05 -9.60
C ILE A 34 2.08 -6.36 -10.38
N LEU A 35 1.05 -7.17 -10.14
CA LEU A 35 0.77 -8.37 -10.91
C LEU A 35 -0.49 -8.14 -11.75
N ARG A 36 -0.45 -8.57 -13.03
CA ARG A 36 -1.55 -8.41 -13.99
C ARG A 36 -1.70 -9.66 -14.84
N SER A 37 -2.93 -10.18 -14.95
CA SER A 37 -3.36 -11.14 -15.97
C SER A 37 -4.63 -10.59 -16.60
N ALA A 38 -5.11 -11.12 -17.73
CA ALA A 38 -6.23 -10.57 -18.50
C ALA A 38 -7.43 -10.09 -17.67
N ASN A 39 -7.76 -10.78 -16.57
CA ASN A 39 -8.89 -10.46 -15.70
C ASN A 39 -8.55 -10.17 -14.24
N ARG A 40 -7.28 -10.03 -13.86
CA ARG A 40 -6.86 -9.85 -12.47
C ARG A 40 -5.74 -8.83 -12.35
N CYS A 41 -5.79 -8.00 -11.32
CA CYS A 41 -4.73 -7.04 -10.99
C CYS A 41 -4.45 -7.10 -9.48
N CYS A 42 -3.19 -6.99 -9.08
CA CYS A 42 -2.83 -6.82 -7.68
C CYS A 42 -1.68 -5.82 -7.56
N ILE A 43 -1.69 -5.01 -6.50
CA ILE A 43 -0.59 -4.12 -6.12
C ILE A 43 -0.17 -4.39 -4.67
N GLY A 44 1.14 -4.42 -4.43
CA GLY A 44 1.76 -4.54 -3.12
C GLY A 44 2.89 -3.51 -2.95
N HIS A 45 2.93 -2.87 -1.78
CA HIS A 45 4.09 -2.09 -1.34
C HIS A 45 4.85 -2.96 -0.32
N LEU A 46 6.06 -3.38 -0.68
CA LEU A 46 6.84 -4.42 -0.02
C LEU A 46 8.11 -3.81 0.59
N ASP A 47 8.20 -3.84 1.91
CA ASP A 47 9.29 -3.25 2.71
C ASP A 47 10.09 -4.28 3.52
N THR A 48 9.68 -5.55 3.51
CA THR A 48 10.39 -6.66 4.17
C THR A 48 10.24 -7.94 3.36
N ALA A 49 11.20 -8.86 3.48
CA ALA A 49 11.13 -10.18 2.86
C ALA A 49 9.87 -10.97 3.29
N MET A 50 9.40 -10.80 4.53
CA MET A 50 8.18 -11.45 5.01
C MET A 50 6.92 -10.94 4.29
N ARG A 51 6.85 -9.62 4.01
CA ARG A 51 5.76 -9.06 3.20
C ARG A 51 5.83 -9.49 1.74
N VAL A 52 7.03 -9.70 1.20
CA VAL A 52 7.19 -10.28 -0.14
C VAL A 52 6.63 -11.71 -0.18
N LYS A 53 7.07 -12.58 0.74
CA LYS A 53 6.58 -13.98 0.81
C LYS A 53 5.06 -14.05 0.94
N SER A 54 4.49 -13.26 1.86
CA SER A 54 3.04 -13.23 2.05
C SER A 54 2.30 -12.61 0.86
N PHE A 55 2.88 -11.63 0.16
CA PHE A 55 2.30 -11.09 -1.08
C PHE A 55 2.18 -12.16 -2.17
N PHE A 56 3.27 -12.87 -2.47
CA PHE A 56 3.25 -13.91 -3.50
C PHE A 56 2.35 -15.08 -3.11
N LYS A 57 2.43 -15.56 -1.86
CA LYS A 57 1.51 -16.60 -1.36
C LYS A 57 0.03 -16.21 -1.53
N ASN A 58 -0.35 -15.00 -1.14
CA ASN A 58 -1.75 -14.54 -1.21
C ASN A 58 -2.21 -14.29 -2.65
N THR A 59 -1.31 -13.83 -3.52
CA THR A 59 -1.64 -13.55 -4.92
C THR A 59 -1.66 -14.80 -5.77
N GLU A 60 -0.83 -15.80 -5.49
CA GLU A 60 -0.87 -17.07 -6.21
C GLU A 60 -2.24 -17.74 -6.15
N GLN A 61 -2.82 -17.81 -4.94
CA GLN A 61 -4.17 -18.36 -4.76
C GLN A 61 -5.20 -17.56 -5.58
N PHE A 62 -5.06 -16.24 -5.65
CA PHE A 62 -5.99 -15.41 -6.43
C PHE A 62 -5.79 -15.55 -7.94
N PHE A 63 -4.55 -15.53 -8.42
CA PHE A 63 -4.22 -15.54 -9.85
C PHE A 63 -4.29 -16.92 -10.49
N PHE A 64 -4.05 -17.99 -9.73
CA PHE A 64 -3.87 -19.34 -10.26
C PHE A 64 -4.82 -20.37 -9.64
N SER A 65 -5.87 -19.92 -8.96
CA SER A 65 -6.98 -20.79 -8.48
C SER A 65 -7.77 -21.48 -9.60
N ASN A 66 -7.61 -21.06 -10.84
CA ASN A 66 -8.28 -21.64 -12.00
C ASN A 66 -7.19 -22.06 -13.00
N ASP A 67 -7.14 -23.34 -13.34
CA ASP A 67 -6.01 -23.99 -14.05
C ASP A 67 -5.69 -23.39 -15.43
N ASN A 68 -6.60 -22.58 -15.98
CA ASN A 68 -6.47 -21.94 -17.29
C ASN A 68 -5.58 -20.68 -17.29
N VAL A 69 -5.22 -20.14 -16.12
CA VAL A 69 -4.29 -19.00 -16.04
C VAL A 69 -2.94 -19.54 -15.61
N THR A 70 -1.95 -19.47 -16.50
CA THR A 70 -0.58 -19.96 -16.21
C THR A 70 0.46 -18.84 -16.19
N THR A 71 0.07 -17.64 -16.65
CA THR A 71 0.98 -16.51 -16.86
C THR A 71 0.43 -15.23 -16.23
N ALA A 72 1.29 -14.48 -15.54
CA ALA A 72 1.00 -13.14 -15.07
C ALA A 72 2.14 -12.18 -15.45
N LYS A 73 1.79 -10.98 -15.92
CA LYS A 73 2.74 -9.88 -16.10
C LYS A 73 3.10 -9.29 -14.73
N VAL A 74 4.38 -9.03 -14.49
CA VAL A 74 4.89 -8.42 -13.25
C VAL A 74 5.61 -7.10 -13.55
N HIS A 75 5.24 -6.05 -12.82
CA HIS A 75 5.99 -4.80 -12.79
C HIS A 75 6.63 -4.62 -11.42
N ILE A 76 7.88 -4.17 -11.39
CA ILE A 76 8.68 -3.98 -10.17
C ILE A 76 9.32 -2.60 -10.22
N ILE A 77 8.99 -1.75 -9.26
CA ILE A 77 9.42 -0.36 -9.19
C ILE A 77 9.86 -0.05 -7.77
N GLY A 78 10.90 0.76 -7.61
CA GLY A 78 11.37 1.20 -6.30
C GLY A 78 12.70 0.59 -5.92
N GLY A 79 13.11 0.83 -4.68
CA GLY A 79 14.47 0.56 -4.23
C GLY A 79 15.49 1.46 -4.92
N PHE A 80 16.57 1.73 -4.21
CA PHE A 80 17.77 2.33 -4.75
C PHE A 80 18.96 1.75 -3.97
N PRO A 81 20.21 1.92 -4.42
CA PRO A 81 21.39 1.49 -3.67
C PRO A 81 21.57 2.31 -2.38
N ASP A 82 20.79 1.98 -1.35
CA ASP A 82 20.81 2.64 -0.05
C ASP A 82 22.04 2.21 0.78
N PRO A 83 22.55 3.07 1.68
CA PRO A 83 23.77 2.78 2.45
C PRO A 83 23.69 1.52 3.32
N GLN A 84 22.48 1.13 3.74
CA GLN A 84 22.23 -0.04 4.59
C GLN A 84 22.00 -1.32 3.76
N ASN A 85 21.98 -1.21 2.43
CA ASN A 85 21.69 -2.30 1.49
C ASN A 85 20.35 -3.01 1.76
N LEU A 86 19.38 -2.33 2.36
CA LEU A 86 18.09 -2.92 2.74
C LEU A 86 17.32 -3.39 1.51
N TYR A 87 17.40 -2.60 0.42
CA TYR A 87 16.78 -2.93 -0.87
C TYR A 87 17.16 -4.33 -1.38
N ARG A 88 18.40 -4.80 -1.12
CA ARG A 88 18.89 -6.09 -1.63
C ARG A 88 18.09 -7.27 -1.08
N SER A 89 17.79 -7.24 0.22
CA SER A 89 17.07 -8.33 0.87
C SER A 89 15.65 -8.48 0.33
N ILE A 90 14.97 -7.36 0.08
CA ILE A 90 13.61 -7.32 -0.45
C ILE A 90 13.62 -7.74 -1.92
N LEU A 91 14.54 -7.19 -2.72
CA LEU A 91 14.68 -7.55 -4.13
C LEU A 91 15.01 -9.02 -4.32
N HIS A 92 15.95 -9.55 -3.54
CA HIS A 92 16.31 -10.97 -3.58
C HIS A 92 15.09 -11.86 -3.33
N GLU A 93 14.28 -11.54 -2.32
CA GLU A 93 13.05 -12.30 -2.05
C GLU A 93 12.01 -12.17 -3.17
N ILE A 94 11.89 -11.00 -3.81
CA ILE A 94 11.00 -10.81 -4.96
C ILE A 94 11.45 -11.71 -6.11
N LEU A 95 12.75 -11.68 -6.45
CA LEU A 95 13.30 -12.49 -7.53
C LEU A 95 13.18 -13.99 -7.25
N LEU A 96 13.44 -14.42 -6.01
CA LEU A 96 13.23 -15.81 -5.59
C LEU A 96 11.77 -16.23 -5.76
N SER A 97 10.82 -15.39 -5.34
CA SER A 97 9.38 -15.70 -5.44
C SER A 97 8.89 -15.80 -6.88
N LEU A 98 9.56 -15.12 -7.82
CA LEU A 98 9.26 -15.16 -9.24
C LEU A 98 9.93 -16.34 -9.96
N VAL A 99 11.18 -16.65 -9.63
CA VAL A 99 12.00 -17.65 -10.35
C VAL A 99 11.82 -19.06 -9.78
N CYS A 100 11.64 -19.21 -8.48
CA CYS A 100 11.50 -20.51 -7.81
C CYS A 100 10.04 -20.97 -7.72
N ASN A 101 9.22 -20.58 -8.69
CA ASN A 101 7.78 -20.83 -8.74
C ASN A 101 7.44 -21.58 -10.02
N ASP A 102 6.48 -22.51 -9.97
CA ASP A 102 6.03 -23.28 -11.15
C ASP A 102 5.20 -22.43 -12.14
N ARG A 103 4.96 -21.16 -11.82
CA ARG A 103 4.17 -20.22 -12.62
C ARG A 103 5.07 -19.37 -13.53
N THR A 104 4.54 -19.00 -14.69
CA THR A 104 5.26 -18.12 -15.61
C THR A 104 4.98 -16.66 -15.29
N TYR A 105 6.03 -15.88 -15.10
CA TYR A 105 5.91 -14.43 -14.94
C TYR A 105 6.54 -13.70 -16.13
N GLU A 106 5.74 -12.90 -16.83
CA GLU A 106 6.22 -12.04 -17.91
C GLU A 106 6.70 -10.72 -17.30
N LEU A 107 7.97 -10.37 -17.50
CA LEU A 107 8.50 -9.11 -16.98
C LEU A 107 7.94 -7.93 -17.77
N GLY A 108 7.19 -7.06 -17.08
CA GLY A 108 6.77 -5.76 -17.57
C GLY A 108 7.82 -4.68 -17.27
N VAL A 109 7.37 -3.57 -16.71
CA VAL A 109 8.28 -2.47 -16.31
C VAL A 109 9.10 -2.90 -15.10
N CYS A 110 10.43 -2.83 -15.23
CA CYS A 110 11.37 -3.11 -14.16
C CYS A 110 12.30 -1.89 -13.97
N CYS A 111 12.03 -1.07 -12.97
CA CYS A 111 12.82 0.12 -12.64
C CYS A 111 13.20 0.02 -11.16
N ILE A 112 14.34 -0.63 -10.91
CA ILE A 112 14.78 -1.04 -9.58
C ILE A 112 16.24 -0.69 -9.33
N ALA A 113 16.61 -0.51 -8.06
CA ALA A 113 18.00 -0.40 -7.61
C ALA A 113 18.79 0.63 -8.45
N GLU A 114 19.90 0.24 -9.08
CA GLU A 114 20.74 1.12 -9.91
C GLU A 114 19.99 1.74 -11.09
N ASN A 115 18.92 1.11 -11.58
CA ASN A 115 18.08 1.64 -12.65
C ASN A 115 17.01 2.63 -12.14
N ASN A 116 16.88 2.78 -10.82
CA ASN A 116 15.95 3.72 -10.18
C ASN A 116 16.69 4.83 -9.42
N ILE A 117 17.83 5.30 -9.93
CA ILE A 117 18.60 6.37 -9.28
C ILE A 117 18.44 7.71 -9.97
N LYS A 118 18.37 8.76 -9.16
CA LYS A 118 18.60 10.15 -9.57
C LYS A 118 19.85 10.65 -8.85
N THR A 119 20.90 10.96 -9.59
CA THR A 119 22.13 11.51 -9.03
C THR A 119 21.99 13.01 -8.81
N ALA A 120 22.10 13.45 -7.56
CA ALA A 120 22.22 14.85 -7.21
C ALA A 120 23.57 15.05 -6.52
N THR A 121 24.54 15.61 -7.27
CA THR A 121 25.91 16.05 -6.90
C THR A 121 26.75 15.17 -5.94
N GLN A 122 26.25 14.77 -4.77
CA GLN A 122 26.94 13.97 -3.76
C GLN A 122 26.11 12.82 -3.15
N ASN A 123 24.79 12.76 -3.38
CA ASN A 123 23.91 11.73 -2.81
C ASN A 123 23.04 11.05 -3.88
N THR A 124 22.78 9.75 -3.67
CA THR A 124 21.88 8.94 -4.50
C THR A 124 20.46 9.01 -3.93
N TYR A 125 19.50 9.28 -4.80
CA TYR A 125 18.07 9.27 -4.46
C TYR A 125 17.32 8.30 -5.38
N PRO A 126 16.20 7.71 -4.92
CA PRO A 126 15.30 7.02 -5.82
C PRO A 126 14.73 8.01 -6.86
N ALA A 127 14.74 7.63 -8.14
CA ALA A 127 14.18 8.45 -9.22
C ALA A 127 12.64 8.38 -9.23
N ILE A 128 12.09 7.19 -9.00
CA ILE A 128 10.66 6.90 -8.93
C ILE A 128 10.37 6.28 -7.56
N MET A 129 9.48 6.93 -6.82
CA MET A 129 9.05 6.50 -5.48
C MET A 129 7.57 6.11 -5.46
N GLY A 130 6.81 6.53 -6.46
CA GLY A 130 5.40 6.25 -6.56
C GLY A 130 4.96 6.01 -7.98
N VAL A 131 3.87 5.25 -8.09
CA VAL A 131 3.26 4.85 -9.35
C VAL A 131 1.75 4.93 -9.27
N LEU A 132 1.16 5.31 -10.40
CA LEU A 132 -0.24 5.16 -10.71
C LEU A 132 -0.35 4.13 -11.83
N TYR A 133 -1.10 3.07 -11.58
CA TYR A 133 -1.38 2.03 -12.55
C TYR A 133 -2.84 2.14 -12.99
N ASP A 134 -3.03 2.42 -14.27
CA ASP A 134 -4.32 2.48 -14.94
C ASP A 134 -4.70 1.06 -15.40
N ILE A 135 -5.72 0.51 -14.74
CA ILE A 135 -6.03 -0.91 -14.76
C ILE A 135 -6.57 -1.36 -16.11
N ILE A 136 -7.44 -0.54 -16.71
CA ILE A 136 -8.14 -0.85 -17.96
C ILE A 136 -7.20 -0.78 -19.17
N PRO A 137 -6.46 0.32 -19.42
CA PRO A 137 -5.55 0.42 -20.54
C PRO A 137 -4.19 -0.26 -20.29
N ASP A 138 -3.97 -0.88 -19.12
CA ASP A 138 -2.70 -1.54 -18.74
C ASP A 138 -1.50 -0.58 -18.85
N ARG A 139 -1.59 0.57 -18.17
CA ARG A 139 -0.54 1.62 -18.22
C ARG A 139 -0.01 1.94 -16.83
N LEU A 140 1.32 1.93 -16.71
CA LEU A 140 2.04 2.33 -15.52
C LEU A 140 2.68 3.69 -15.72
N ASN A 141 2.40 4.64 -14.81
CA ASN A 141 2.97 5.98 -14.84
C ASN A 141 3.62 6.31 -13.49
N PRO A 142 4.76 7.04 -13.46
CA PRO A 142 5.26 7.65 -12.24
C PRO A 142 4.21 8.59 -11.64
N ALA A 143 4.07 8.60 -10.31
CA ALA A 143 3.11 9.45 -9.63
C ALA A 143 3.60 9.86 -8.24
N CYS A 144 3.13 11.01 -7.78
CA CYS A 144 3.25 11.45 -6.38
C CYS A 144 1.84 11.54 -5.79
N ILE A 145 1.62 10.90 -4.65
CA ILE A 145 0.34 10.80 -3.96
C ILE A 145 0.41 11.62 -2.67
N GLY A 146 -0.13 12.83 -2.71
CA GLY A 146 -0.22 13.68 -1.52
C GLY A 146 -1.06 13.04 -0.41
N TRP A 147 -0.79 13.39 0.85
CA TRP A 147 -1.43 12.79 2.02
C TRP A 147 -2.97 12.77 1.96
N LYS A 148 -3.59 13.86 1.48
CA LYS A 148 -5.05 13.98 1.34
C LYS A 148 -5.67 12.94 0.39
N ALA A 149 -4.89 12.41 -0.57
CA ALA A 149 -5.32 11.40 -1.52
C ALA A 149 -5.13 9.95 -1.02
N ARG A 150 -4.52 9.75 0.17
CA ARG A 150 -4.22 8.40 0.72
C ARG A 150 -5.37 7.78 1.51
N GLY A 151 -6.54 8.41 1.45
CA GLY A 151 -7.75 7.94 2.10
C GLY A 151 -8.23 6.55 1.65
N PRO A 152 -9.24 6.00 2.35
CA PRO A 152 -9.86 6.55 3.56
C PRO A 152 -8.99 6.24 4.80
N VAL A 153 -9.21 7.00 5.88
CA VAL A 153 -8.60 6.79 7.22
C VAL A 153 -7.08 6.51 7.19
N PRO A 154 -6.28 7.36 6.51
CA PRO A 154 -4.87 7.07 6.22
C PRO A 154 -4.04 6.89 7.49
N ALA A 155 -4.26 7.70 8.53
CA ALA A 155 -3.52 7.60 9.79
C ALA A 155 -3.80 6.27 10.51
N LEU A 156 -5.07 5.84 10.50
CA LEU A 156 -5.46 4.56 11.08
C LEU A 156 -4.81 3.40 10.32
N ARG A 157 -4.92 3.37 8.99
CA ARG A 157 -4.28 2.32 8.17
C ARG A 157 -2.76 2.25 8.39
N LEU A 158 -2.10 3.40 8.44
CA LEU A 158 -0.65 3.47 8.65
C LEU A 158 -0.25 3.04 10.08
N SER A 159 -1.09 3.31 11.09
CA SER A 159 -0.85 2.85 12.47
C SER A 159 -0.80 1.32 12.60
N ARG A 160 -1.35 0.56 11.63
CA ARG A 160 -1.25 -0.91 11.59
C ARG A 160 0.20 -1.40 11.59
N LEU A 161 1.16 -0.60 11.12
CA LEU A 161 2.58 -0.97 11.14
C LEU A 161 3.08 -1.23 12.58
N TYR A 162 2.42 -0.66 13.58
CA TYR A 162 2.71 -0.85 15.02
C TYR A 162 1.91 -2.01 15.66
N SER A 163 1.15 -2.76 14.86
CA SER A 163 0.53 -4.01 15.32
C SER A 163 1.60 -5.10 15.46
N PRO A 164 1.53 -5.95 16.50
CA PRO A 164 2.44 -7.09 16.63
C PRO A 164 2.29 -8.10 15.46
N TYR A 165 1.19 -8.03 14.72
CA TYR A 165 0.89 -8.90 13.58
C TYR A 165 1.10 -8.19 12.22
N SER A 166 1.94 -7.15 12.16
CA SER A 166 2.19 -6.35 10.93
C SER A 166 3.25 -6.93 9.99
N GLY A 167 3.78 -8.11 10.30
CA GLY A 167 4.85 -8.78 9.54
C GLY A 167 4.41 -9.28 8.16
N GLU A 168 3.15 -9.69 8.01
CA GLU A 168 2.58 -10.10 6.72
C GLU A 168 1.83 -8.95 6.04
N ILE A 169 1.78 -8.97 4.70
CA ILE A 169 1.01 -7.99 3.95
C ILE A 169 -0.49 -8.30 4.06
N THR A 170 -1.29 -7.26 4.33
CA THR A 170 -2.75 -7.39 4.45
C THR A 170 -3.44 -7.02 3.13
N ASN A 171 -4.41 -7.84 2.69
CA ASN A 171 -5.35 -7.44 1.64
C ASN A 171 -6.34 -6.40 2.20
N VAL A 172 -6.57 -5.32 1.46
CA VAL A 172 -7.48 -4.23 1.88
C VAL A 172 -8.61 -3.99 0.89
N PHE A 173 -8.75 -4.83 -0.14
CA PHE A 173 -9.78 -4.66 -1.15
C PHE A 173 -10.47 -5.99 -1.44
N ASP A 174 -11.81 -5.95 -1.44
CA ASP A 174 -12.66 -7.05 -1.84
C ASP A 174 -12.96 -6.90 -3.35
N PRO A 175 -12.37 -7.78 -4.19
CA PRO A 175 -12.53 -7.69 -5.63
C PRO A 175 -13.94 -8.03 -6.12
N GLU A 176 -14.74 -8.77 -5.35
CA GLU A 176 -16.08 -9.21 -5.77
C GLU A 176 -17.11 -8.11 -5.56
N ASN A 177 -17.03 -7.44 -4.40
CA ASN A 177 -17.98 -6.39 -4.03
C ASN A 177 -17.46 -4.97 -4.32
N CYS A 178 -16.21 -4.84 -4.78
CA CYS A 178 -15.51 -3.57 -4.98
C CYS A 178 -15.47 -2.69 -3.71
N ILE A 179 -15.21 -3.32 -2.56
CA ILE A 179 -15.19 -2.66 -1.24
C ILE A 179 -13.76 -2.60 -0.72
N LEU A 180 -13.30 -1.41 -0.35
CA LEU A 180 -12.11 -1.27 0.48
C LEU A 180 -12.50 -1.58 1.92
N PHE A 181 -11.77 -2.48 2.57
CA PHE A 181 -11.99 -2.82 3.97
C PHE A 181 -10.74 -2.65 4.82
N VAL A 182 -10.95 -2.26 6.08
CA VAL A 182 -9.93 -2.22 7.12
C VAL A 182 -10.37 -3.17 8.22
N ASN A 183 -9.71 -4.32 8.32
CA ASN A 183 -10.01 -5.28 9.38
C ASN A 183 -9.63 -4.74 10.77
N PRO A 184 -10.29 -5.16 11.86
CA PRO A 184 -9.89 -4.78 13.21
C PRO A 184 -8.43 -5.15 13.49
N PHE A 185 -7.73 -4.28 14.21
CA PHE A 185 -6.39 -4.53 14.71
C PHE A 185 -6.15 -3.68 15.96
N ALA A 186 -5.24 -4.13 16.81
CA ALA A 186 -4.65 -3.34 17.89
C ALA A 186 -3.21 -2.97 17.49
N TYR A 187 -2.70 -1.86 18.03
CA TYR A 187 -1.29 -1.49 17.94
C TYR A 187 -0.66 -1.41 19.33
N VAL A 188 0.66 -1.57 19.40
CA VAL A 188 1.43 -1.31 20.61
C VAL A 188 1.87 0.15 20.58
N ARG A 189 1.40 0.92 21.55
CA ARG A 189 1.81 2.32 21.72
C ARG A 189 3.26 2.36 22.24
N PRO A 190 4.17 3.13 21.64
CA PRO A 190 5.48 3.37 22.20
C PRO A 190 5.38 4.01 23.60
N SER A 191 6.27 3.62 24.52
CA SER A 191 6.25 4.07 25.92
C SER A 191 6.37 5.59 26.07
N SER A 192 7.07 6.25 25.15
CA SER A 192 7.27 7.71 25.12
C SER A 192 6.63 8.34 23.87
N VAL A 193 5.30 8.27 23.75
CA VAL A 193 4.56 9.06 22.75
C VAL A 193 4.24 10.46 23.31
N SER A 194 4.84 11.48 22.71
CA SER A 194 4.56 12.90 22.94
C SER A 194 3.57 13.43 21.89
N LEU A 195 2.89 14.54 22.18
CA LEU A 195 1.99 15.18 21.21
C LEU A 195 2.76 15.68 19.98
N ASN A 196 3.91 16.31 20.22
CA ASN A 196 4.81 16.82 19.19
C ASN A 196 6.00 15.89 19.06
N MET A 197 6.24 15.40 17.86
CA MET A 197 7.42 14.62 17.51
C MET A 197 8.46 15.54 16.88
N SER A 198 9.71 15.46 17.33
CA SER A 198 10.80 16.21 16.70
C SER A 198 11.15 15.62 15.34
N THR A 199 11.76 16.43 14.46
CA THR A 199 12.26 15.96 13.16
C THR A 199 13.24 14.80 13.32
N GLU A 200 14.09 14.84 14.35
CA GLU A 200 15.04 13.76 14.64
C GLU A 200 14.34 12.45 15.03
N GLN A 201 13.28 12.53 15.85
CA GLN A 201 12.46 11.36 16.20
C GLN A 201 11.75 10.78 14.98
N MET A 202 11.26 11.60 14.04
CA MET A 202 10.67 11.12 12.79
C MET A 202 11.72 10.45 11.91
N ARG A 203 12.90 11.07 11.76
CA ARG A 203 14.02 10.53 10.99
C ARG A 203 14.50 9.18 11.53
N ALA A 204 14.52 9.00 12.84
CA ALA A 204 14.88 7.73 13.48
C ALA A 204 13.91 6.57 13.18
N ARG A 205 12.74 6.84 12.58
CA ARG A 205 11.76 5.84 12.16
C ARG A 205 11.87 5.46 10.68
N SER A 206 12.74 6.12 9.92
CA SER A 206 12.99 5.82 8.51
C SER A 206 14.21 4.92 8.35
N THR A 207 14.18 4.07 7.33
CA THR A 207 15.35 3.33 6.86
C THR A 207 16.34 4.20 6.07
N THR A 208 15.85 5.27 5.46
CA THR A 208 16.59 6.15 4.53
C THR A 208 16.17 7.60 4.75
N PRO A 209 16.44 8.17 5.95
CA PRO A 209 15.83 9.42 6.41
C PRO A 209 16.15 10.64 5.55
N ASP A 210 17.24 10.61 4.80
CA ASP A 210 17.65 11.68 3.89
C ASP A 210 16.99 11.59 2.51
N GLN A 211 16.37 10.46 2.19
CA GLN A 211 15.69 10.21 0.92
C GLN A 211 14.16 10.18 1.07
N GLU A 212 13.63 10.34 2.29
CA GLU A 212 12.18 10.34 2.52
C GLU A 212 11.51 11.57 1.92
N PRO A 213 10.32 11.42 1.31
CA PRO A 213 9.54 12.54 0.81
C PRO A 213 8.79 13.24 1.96
N PRO A 214 8.28 14.48 1.76
CA PRO A 214 7.47 15.17 2.77
C PRO A 214 6.29 14.34 3.29
N THR A 215 5.66 13.55 2.43
CA THR A 215 4.52 12.65 2.73
C THR A 215 4.83 11.58 3.78
N PHE A 216 6.10 11.14 3.89
CA PHE A 216 6.53 10.25 4.96
C PHE A 216 6.42 10.95 6.32
N PHE A 217 6.94 12.18 6.44
CA PHE A 217 6.93 12.95 7.68
C PHE A 217 5.51 13.36 8.09
N GLU A 218 4.67 13.71 7.11
CA GLU A 218 3.23 13.90 7.30
C GLU A 218 2.60 12.63 7.92
N GLY A 219 2.85 11.46 7.35
CA GLY A 219 2.37 10.18 7.89
C GLY A 219 2.84 9.89 9.31
N GLN A 220 4.12 10.16 9.63
CA GLN A 220 4.65 9.99 10.99
C GLN A 220 3.98 10.92 11.99
N ALA A 221 3.78 12.19 11.63
CA ALA A 221 3.05 13.15 12.45
C ALA A 221 1.60 12.70 12.70
N ALA A 222 0.94 12.19 11.64
CA ALA A 222 -0.43 11.68 11.73
C ALA A 222 -0.54 10.52 12.72
N ILE A 223 0.29 9.48 12.57
CA ILE A 223 0.25 8.31 13.46
C ILE A 223 0.60 8.72 14.88
N ASN A 224 1.61 9.57 15.06
CA ASN A 224 2.03 10.01 16.39
C ASN A 224 0.88 10.71 17.13
N ARG A 225 0.17 11.61 16.45
CA ARG A 225 -1.02 12.28 17.00
C ARG A 225 -2.14 11.28 17.29
N LEU A 226 -2.41 10.34 16.37
CA LEU A 226 -3.40 9.29 16.57
C LEU A 226 -3.09 8.47 17.83
N MET A 227 -1.85 8.01 18.00
CA MET A 227 -1.43 7.18 19.14
C MET A 227 -1.32 7.96 20.45
N PHE A 228 -1.14 9.28 20.39
CA PHE A 228 -1.16 10.13 21.58
C PHE A 228 -2.58 10.21 22.17
N PHE A 229 -3.59 10.42 21.32
CA PHE A 229 -4.98 10.58 21.77
C PHE A 229 -5.74 9.25 21.88
N CYS A 230 -5.42 8.26 21.06
CA CYS A 230 -6.06 6.96 21.05
C CYS A 230 -5.09 5.88 21.54
N HIS A 231 -5.45 5.19 22.62
CA HIS A 231 -4.62 4.13 23.21
C HIS A 231 -4.85 2.77 22.54
N ASN A 232 -5.98 2.59 21.86
CA ASN A 232 -6.38 1.34 21.26
C ASN A 232 -7.26 1.59 20.03
N SER A 233 -6.78 1.20 18.86
CA SER A 233 -7.51 1.33 17.59
C SER A 233 -8.85 0.58 17.54
N LEU A 234 -9.07 -0.41 18.42
CA LEU A 234 -10.33 -1.18 18.47
C LEU A 234 -11.57 -0.34 18.74
N THR A 235 -11.41 0.89 19.24
CA THR A 235 -12.52 1.84 19.44
C THR A 235 -13.28 2.19 18.16
N TRP A 236 -12.61 2.17 16.99
CA TRP A 236 -13.24 2.39 15.69
C TRP A 236 -13.89 1.12 15.12
N PHE A 237 -13.54 -0.07 15.61
CA PHE A 237 -13.94 -1.36 15.05
C PHE A 237 -15.05 -2.07 15.85
N LYS A 238 -15.86 -1.33 16.63
CA LYS A 238 -16.88 -1.90 17.53
C LYS A 238 -17.86 -2.84 16.82
N ASN A 239 -18.18 -2.57 15.55
CA ASN A 239 -19.13 -3.34 14.75
C ASN A 239 -18.45 -4.21 13.68
N GLY A 240 -17.13 -4.45 13.80
CA GLY A 240 -16.35 -5.23 12.83
C GLY A 240 -15.46 -4.36 11.92
N PRO A 241 -15.08 -4.89 10.73
CA PRO A 241 -14.26 -4.18 9.76
C PRO A 241 -14.90 -2.87 9.29
N LEU A 242 -14.09 -1.85 9.04
CA LEU A 242 -14.53 -0.65 8.34
C LEU A 242 -14.63 -0.94 6.85
N LYS A 243 -15.67 -0.46 6.17
CA LYS A 243 -15.99 -0.73 4.78
C LYS A 243 -16.29 0.56 4.02
N PHE A 244 -15.67 0.71 2.86
CA PHE A 244 -15.78 1.88 2.02
C PHE A 244 -15.95 1.48 0.56
N GLN A 245 -16.86 2.16 -0.13
CA GLN A 245 -17.05 2.02 -1.56
C GLN A 245 -16.36 3.17 -2.28
N CYS A 246 -15.65 2.85 -3.36
CA CYS A 246 -15.11 3.87 -4.25
C CYS A 246 -16.24 4.48 -5.08
N THR A 247 -16.27 5.80 -5.24
CA THR A 247 -17.24 6.45 -6.13
C THR A 247 -16.54 7.29 -7.18
N ALA A 248 -17.22 7.52 -8.31
CA ALA A 248 -16.73 8.39 -9.37
C ALA A 248 -16.69 9.88 -8.95
N ASP A 249 -17.28 10.24 -7.82
CA ASP A 249 -17.25 11.60 -7.29
C ASP A 249 -15.88 11.88 -6.66
N SER A 250 -15.08 12.69 -7.36
CA SER A 250 -13.74 13.10 -6.92
C SER A 250 -13.75 13.92 -5.62
N SER A 251 -14.88 14.49 -5.21
CA SER A 251 -15.01 15.22 -3.94
C SER A 251 -15.16 14.29 -2.73
N LYS A 252 -15.62 13.06 -2.95
CA LYS A 252 -15.81 12.02 -1.92
C LYS A 252 -15.46 10.64 -2.50
N PRO A 253 -14.17 10.40 -2.78
CA PRO A 253 -13.75 9.18 -3.48
C PRO A 253 -14.06 7.92 -2.67
N TRP A 254 -14.22 8.02 -1.35
CA TRP A 254 -14.54 6.89 -0.47
C TRP A 254 -15.81 7.17 0.35
N VAL A 255 -16.87 6.41 0.09
CA VAL A 255 -18.14 6.48 0.81
C VAL A 255 -18.22 5.37 1.86
N PRO A 256 -18.41 5.67 3.15
CA PRO A 256 -18.56 4.66 4.19
C PRO A 256 -19.86 3.87 4.02
N LEU A 257 -19.80 2.56 4.21
CA LEU A 257 -20.96 1.65 4.02
C LEU A 257 -21.72 1.31 5.31
N ASP A 258 -21.17 1.67 6.47
CA ASP A 258 -21.80 1.46 7.77
C ASP A 258 -21.49 2.61 8.74
N GLU A 259 -22.17 2.62 9.89
CA GLU A 259 -22.02 3.66 10.91
C GLU A 259 -20.59 3.73 11.46
N ALA A 260 -19.93 2.59 11.68
CA ALA A 260 -18.57 2.56 12.21
C ALA A 260 -17.57 3.19 11.22
N SER A 261 -17.72 2.89 9.93
CA SER A 261 -16.96 3.48 8.83
C SER A 261 -17.23 4.96 8.70
N ALA A 262 -18.48 5.39 8.90
CA ALA A 262 -18.86 6.80 8.83
C ALA A 262 -18.30 7.60 10.02
N VAL A 263 -18.32 7.04 11.23
CA VAL A 263 -17.68 7.62 12.42
C VAL A 263 -16.17 7.71 12.20
N ALA A 264 -15.52 6.62 11.80
CA ALA A 264 -14.10 6.61 11.51
C ALA A 264 -13.75 7.58 10.38
N SER A 265 -14.59 7.79 9.38
CA SER A 265 -14.35 8.75 8.29
C SER A 265 -14.44 10.21 8.73
N ARG A 266 -15.22 10.53 9.77
CA ARG A 266 -15.37 11.90 10.29
C ARG A 266 -14.41 12.22 11.43
N ASP A 267 -13.77 11.21 12.01
CA ASP A 267 -12.83 11.39 13.11
C ASP A 267 -11.57 12.13 12.63
N SER A 268 -11.22 13.21 13.34
CA SER A 268 -10.05 14.01 13.02
C SER A 268 -8.74 13.29 13.31
N LEU A 269 -8.74 12.21 14.10
CA LEU A 269 -7.55 11.39 14.37
C LEU A 269 -7.24 10.39 13.26
N THR A 270 -8.24 9.95 12.50
CA THR A 270 -8.06 8.96 11.42
C THR A 270 -7.85 9.63 10.06
N ASN A 271 -8.42 10.83 9.85
CA ASN A 271 -8.30 11.67 8.66
C ASN A 271 -7.63 13.01 8.98
N ILE A 272 -6.48 12.95 9.65
CA ILE A 272 -5.71 14.12 10.07
C ILE A 272 -5.40 14.98 8.84
N SER A 273 -5.87 16.23 8.88
CA SER A 273 -5.42 17.28 7.96
C SER A 273 -4.08 17.80 8.47
N ILE A 274 -3.06 17.67 7.63
CA ILE A 274 -1.70 18.17 7.87
C ILE A 274 -1.48 19.39 6.99
#